data_AF-A0A060YHY4-F1
#
_entry.id   AF-A0A060YHY4-F1
#
_cell.length_a   1.000
_cell.length_b   1.000
_cell.length_c   1.000
_cell.angle_alpha   90.00
_cell.angle_beta   90.00
_cell.angle_gamma   90.00
#
_symmetry.space_group_name_H-M   'P 1'
#
loop_
_entity.id
_entity.type
_entity.pdbx_description
1 polymer ?
#
loop_
_entity_poly.entity_id
_entity_poly.type
_entity_poly.pdbx_seq_one_letter_code
_entity_poly.pdbx_strand_id
1 'polypeptide(L)'
;MLLLIDFLSLRSREYNFLLRLYQDWEVHRNLSQLPNFAFSVALSHFHLSQEDQTESEERERLKHKADLLLQDALIMFPGVLMPLLDLCTVQPDAAVSSHDFFGPRSQLGQSPALAELVSLYVGRTHTLWREGGVLLWLEECVRDVLRRVDAKDPLVEDCQNKRKQRYQSAPLNIHRHVILSEIKEATSTLPLEVTTQSVMGFDPLPPLDSVVSYTRPERQSVGASNESTLSLFFRSLLPNFNLQGEPMPQDDLEVAQAGRELNQEVNRLMVAMRDMLANIQFQEPPREDNPDRDEGEWD
;
A
#
# COMPACT_ATOMS: atom_id res chain seq x y z
N MET A 1 10.97 -0.18 -7.73
CA MET A 1 11.72 1.10 -7.71
C MET A 1 11.10 2.16 -8.62
N LEU A 2 10.85 1.89 -9.91
CA LEU A 2 10.29 2.91 -10.83
C LEU A 2 8.93 3.48 -10.42
N LEU A 3 8.06 2.71 -9.76
CA LEU A 3 6.74 3.18 -9.27
C LEU A 3 6.78 3.90 -7.90
N LEU A 4 7.98 4.24 -7.43
CA LEU A 4 8.20 4.84 -6.11
C LEU A 4 9.20 6.00 -6.14
N ILE A 5 10.20 5.94 -7.03
CA ILE A 5 11.30 6.90 -7.06
C ILE A 5 10.83 8.34 -7.30
N ASP A 6 9.78 8.53 -8.07
CA ASP A 6 9.18 9.84 -8.33
C ASP A 6 8.64 10.46 -7.04
N PHE A 7 7.88 9.69 -6.25
CA PHE A 7 7.38 10.14 -4.95
C PHE A 7 8.51 10.50 -3.98
N LEU A 8 9.54 9.66 -3.89
CA LEU A 8 10.70 9.94 -3.03
C LEU A 8 11.41 11.24 -3.46
N SER A 9 11.52 11.47 -4.76
CA SER A 9 12.12 12.68 -5.31
C SER A 9 11.28 13.92 -4.98
N LEU A 10 9.96 13.86 -5.15
CA LEU A 10 9.06 14.95 -4.78
C LEU A 10 9.09 15.24 -3.28
N ARG A 11 9.05 14.20 -2.44
CA ARG A 11 9.09 14.34 -0.97
C ARG A 11 10.40 14.92 -0.45
N SER A 12 11.51 14.61 -1.12
CA SER A 12 12.83 15.18 -0.82
C SER A 12 13.07 16.54 -1.48
N ARG A 13 12.13 17.04 -2.29
CA ARG A 13 12.25 18.26 -3.10
C ARG A 13 13.40 18.21 -4.11
N GLU A 14 13.82 17.01 -4.50
CA GLU A 14 14.85 16.75 -5.50
C GLU A 14 14.23 16.74 -6.92
N TYR A 15 13.57 17.84 -7.29
CA TYR A 15 12.87 17.98 -8.57
C TYR A 15 13.81 17.82 -9.77
N ASN A 16 14.98 18.45 -9.70
CA ASN A 16 16.00 18.37 -10.75
C ASN A 16 16.57 16.96 -10.94
N PHE A 17 16.61 16.13 -9.88
CA PHE A 17 16.97 14.72 -10.01
C PHE A 17 15.90 13.96 -10.79
N LEU A 18 14.63 14.13 -10.45
CA LEU A 18 13.53 13.46 -11.14
C LEU A 18 13.47 13.85 -12.63
N LEU A 19 13.65 15.14 -12.94
CA LEU A 19 13.65 15.62 -14.32
C LEU A 19 14.80 15.04 -15.15
N ARG A 20 16.00 14.92 -14.58
CA ARG A 20 17.15 14.28 -15.26
C ARG A 20 16.89 12.79 -15.48
N LEU A 21 16.44 12.08 -14.44
CA LEU A 21 16.06 10.67 -14.54
C LEU A 21 15.03 10.45 -15.65
N TYR A 22 14.00 11.30 -15.72
CA TYR A 22 12.98 11.24 -16.75
C TYR A 22 13.58 11.42 -18.15
N GLN A 23 14.39 12.45 -18.36
CA GLN A 23 15.02 12.73 -19.66
C GLN A 23 15.89 11.56 -20.16
N ASP A 24 16.69 10.97 -19.27
CA ASP A 24 17.61 9.90 -19.63
C ASP A 24 16.87 8.59 -19.95
N TRP A 25 15.78 8.30 -19.23
CA TRP A 25 15.12 6.99 -19.27
C TRP A 25 13.86 6.95 -20.12
N GLU A 26 13.25 8.09 -20.45
CA GLU A 26 12.01 8.16 -21.25
C GLU A 26 12.14 7.38 -22.57
N VAL A 27 13.23 7.58 -23.29
CA VAL A 27 13.49 6.95 -24.61
C VAL A 27 13.46 5.42 -24.55
N HIS A 28 13.90 4.83 -23.44
CA HIS A 28 14.10 3.38 -23.32
C HIS A 28 13.03 2.71 -22.45
N ARG A 29 12.37 3.46 -21.58
CA ARG A 29 11.41 2.94 -20.58
C ARG A 29 9.99 3.48 -20.73
N ASN A 30 9.78 4.47 -21.60
CA ASN A 30 8.48 5.12 -21.82
C ASN A 30 7.83 5.56 -20.50
N LEU A 31 8.55 6.31 -19.69
CA LEU A 31 8.11 6.73 -18.36
C LEU A 31 6.84 7.58 -18.41
N SER A 32 6.64 8.37 -19.48
CA SER A 32 5.40 9.11 -19.77
C SER A 32 4.14 8.22 -19.81
N GLN A 33 4.31 6.92 -20.05
CA GLN A 33 3.23 5.93 -20.05
C GLN A 33 2.93 5.39 -18.64
N LEU A 34 3.56 5.90 -17.59
CA LEU A 34 3.22 5.57 -16.21
C LEU A 34 2.56 6.79 -15.54
N PRO A 35 1.41 6.62 -14.87
CA PRO A 35 0.74 7.73 -14.20
C PRO A 35 1.67 8.46 -13.21
N ASN A 36 2.50 7.72 -12.49
CA ASN A 36 3.39 8.31 -11.51
C ASN A 36 4.37 9.32 -12.13
N PHE A 37 5.08 8.96 -13.20
CA PHE A 37 6.01 9.88 -13.85
C PHE A 37 5.29 11.02 -14.59
N ALA A 38 4.21 10.73 -15.31
CA ALA A 38 3.49 11.74 -16.07
C ALA A 38 3.05 12.93 -15.19
N PHE A 39 2.51 12.63 -14.01
CA PHE A 39 2.09 13.67 -13.07
C PHE A 39 3.25 14.23 -12.23
N SER A 40 4.16 13.39 -11.73
CA SER A 40 5.26 13.84 -10.87
C SER A 40 6.29 14.73 -11.60
N VAL A 41 6.48 14.53 -12.91
CA VAL A 41 7.31 15.40 -13.76
C VAL A 41 6.64 16.76 -13.96
N ALA A 42 5.32 16.79 -14.17
CA ALA A 42 4.57 18.04 -14.23
C ALA A 42 4.66 18.82 -12.91
N LEU A 43 4.44 18.15 -11.77
CA LEU A 43 4.61 18.74 -10.44
C LEU A 43 6.02 19.29 -10.21
N SER A 44 7.05 18.57 -10.66
CA SER A 44 8.44 19.03 -10.53
C SER A 44 8.68 20.34 -11.27
N HIS A 45 8.17 20.47 -12.50
CA HIS A 45 8.23 21.72 -13.25
C HIS A 45 7.44 22.84 -12.57
N PHE A 46 6.26 22.53 -12.02
CA PHE A 46 5.46 23.49 -11.27
C PHE A 46 6.22 24.01 -10.04
N HIS A 47 6.73 23.13 -9.18
CA HIS A 47 7.44 23.54 -7.98
C HIS A 47 8.70 24.36 -8.28
N LEU A 48 9.49 23.99 -9.30
CA LEU A 48 10.65 24.79 -9.73
C LEU A 48 10.25 26.19 -10.23
N SER A 49 9.07 26.33 -10.85
CA SER A 49 8.56 27.66 -11.23
C SER A 49 8.20 28.53 -10.03
N GLN A 50 7.81 27.90 -8.91
CA GLN A 50 7.43 28.60 -7.68
C GLN A 50 8.62 28.94 -6.77
N GLU A 51 9.84 28.51 -7.10
CA GLU A 51 11.03 28.85 -6.32
C GLU A 51 11.36 30.35 -6.42
N ASP A 52 11.68 30.96 -5.27
CA ASP A 52 11.96 32.40 -5.16
C ASP A 52 13.22 32.83 -5.94
N GLN A 53 14.16 31.90 -6.14
CA GLN A 53 15.43 32.14 -6.80
C GLN A 53 15.34 32.04 -8.34
N THR A 54 14.20 31.62 -8.87
CA THR A 54 14.00 31.42 -10.31
C THR A 54 13.77 32.76 -11.01
N GLU A 55 14.56 33.04 -12.05
CA GLU A 55 14.40 34.23 -12.90
C GLU A 55 13.01 34.29 -13.55
N SER A 56 12.47 35.49 -13.78
CA SER A 56 11.09 35.66 -14.26
C SER A 56 10.81 34.93 -15.58
N GLU A 57 11.74 34.98 -16.54
CA GLU A 57 11.59 34.31 -17.84
C GLU A 57 11.60 32.79 -17.71
N GLU A 58 12.52 32.25 -16.90
CA GLU A 58 12.61 30.80 -16.66
C GLU A 58 11.40 30.30 -15.85
N ARG A 59 10.88 31.11 -14.92
CA ARG A 59 9.66 30.82 -14.17
C ARG A 59 8.47 30.64 -15.12
N GLU A 60 8.27 31.56 -16.07
CA GLU A 60 7.19 31.46 -17.05
C GLU A 60 7.35 30.22 -17.94
N ARG A 61 8.58 29.94 -18.40
CA ARG A 61 8.89 28.75 -19.20
C ARG A 61 8.61 27.45 -18.44
N LEU A 62 9.03 27.36 -17.18
CA LEU A 62 8.80 26.21 -16.32
C LEU A 62 7.32 26.01 -16.03
N LYS A 63 6.60 27.09 -15.71
CA LYS A 63 5.15 27.05 -15.49
C LYS A 63 4.42 26.57 -16.74
N HIS A 64 4.68 27.17 -17.89
CA HIS A 64 4.05 26.78 -19.15
C HIS A 64 4.31 25.30 -19.48
N LYS A 65 5.55 24.83 -19.25
CA LYS A 65 5.88 23.42 -19.43
C LYS A 65 5.15 22.51 -18.44
N ALA A 66 4.99 22.94 -17.19
CA ALA A 66 4.19 22.21 -16.20
C ALA A 66 2.73 22.09 -16.64
N ASP A 67 2.13 23.18 -17.12
CA ASP A 67 0.74 23.23 -17.59
C ASP A 67 0.53 22.21 -18.72
N LEU A 68 1.37 22.24 -19.75
CA LEU A 68 1.29 21.32 -20.87
C LEU A 68 1.41 19.86 -20.43
N LEU A 69 2.39 19.55 -19.56
CA LEU A 69 2.61 18.20 -19.08
C LEU A 69 1.45 17.69 -18.21
N LEU A 70 0.89 18.53 -17.35
CA LEU A 70 -0.25 18.15 -16.53
C LEU A 70 -1.51 17.95 -17.39
N GLN A 71 -1.76 18.81 -18.37
CA GLN A 71 -2.87 18.65 -19.30
C GLN A 71 -2.75 17.35 -20.08
N ASP A 72 -1.58 17.05 -20.64
CA ASP A 72 -1.34 15.81 -21.37
C ASP A 72 -1.44 14.58 -20.46
N ALA A 73 -0.99 14.67 -19.20
CA ALA A 73 -1.14 13.62 -18.20
C ALA A 73 -2.62 13.37 -17.84
N LEU A 74 -3.42 14.42 -17.67
CA LEU A 74 -4.86 14.33 -17.42
C LEU A 74 -5.62 13.75 -18.63
N ILE A 75 -5.18 14.06 -19.86
CA ILE A 75 -5.73 13.45 -21.08
C ILE A 75 -5.35 11.97 -21.18
N MET A 76 -4.11 11.63 -20.84
CA MET A 76 -3.59 10.26 -20.87
C MET A 76 -4.17 9.39 -19.75
N PHE A 77 -4.48 9.95 -18.58
CA PHE A 77 -4.93 9.21 -17.40
C PHE A 77 -6.10 9.93 -16.69
N PRO A 78 -7.28 10.03 -17.33
CA PRO A 78 -8.38 10.81 -16.78
C PRO A 78 -8.91 10.29 -15.44
N GLY A 79 -8.82 8.99 -15.18
CA GLY A 79 -9.27 8.42 -13.90
C GLY A 79 -8.37 8.69 -12.70
N VAL A 80 -7.29 9.47 -12.86
CA VAL A 80 -6.52 9.98 -11.70
C VAL A 80 -7.29 11.07 -10.95
N LEU A 81 -8.05 11.91 -11.67
CA LEU A 81 -8.58 13.16 -11.11
C LEU A 81 -9.56 12.92 -9.95
N MET A 82 -10.62 12.13 -10.17
CA MET A 82 -11.67 11.96 -9.15
C MET A 82 -11.13 11.28 -7.87
N PRO A 83 -10.42 10.14 -7.94
CA PRO A 83 -9.85 9.52 -6.73
C PRO A 83 -8.86 10.44 -6.00
N LEU A 84 -8.13 11.27 -6.74
CA LEU A 84 -7.22 12.25 -6.15
C LEU A 84 -7.98 13.32 -5.36
N LEU A 85 -9.03 13.90 -5.95
CA LEU A 85 -9.86 14.91 -5.28
C LEU A 85 -10.58 14.35 -4.06
N ASP A 86 -11.07 13.11 -4.15
CA ASP A 86 -11.68 12.39 -3.02
C ASP A 86 -10.70 12.28 -1.84
N LEU A 87 -9.47 11.83 -2.09
CA LEU A 87 -8.43 11.78 -1.06
C LEU A 87 -8.00 13.16 -0.57
N CYS A 88 -8.03 14.18 -1.42
CA CYS A 88 -7.76 15.56 -1.03
C CYS A 88 -8.93 16.22 -0.30
N THR A 89 -10.09 15.55 -0.16
CA THR A 89 -11.33 16.09 0.42
C THR A 89 -11.83 17.36 -0.30
N VAL A 90 -11.60 17.43 -1.62
CA VAL A 90 -11.99 18.55 -2.48
C VAL A 90 -13.19 18.12 -3.33
N GLN A 91 -14.24 18.94 -3.35
CA GLN A 91 -15.40 18.68 -4.21
C GLN A 91 -15.18 19.30 -5.59
N PRO A 92 -15.18 18.52 -6.68
CA PRO A 92 -15.12 19.07 -8.04
C PRO A 92 -16.42 19.77 -8.41
N ASP A 93 -16.32 20.77 -9.29
CA ASP A 93 -17.48 21.41 -9.89
C ASP A 93 -18.38 20.40 -10.61
N ALA A 94 -19.69 20.67 -10.62
CA ALA A 94 -20.68 19.85 -11.31
C ALA A 94 -20.33 19.67 -12.80
N ALA A 95 -19.75 20.70 -13.42
CA ALA A 95 -19.30 20.65 -14.81
C ALA A 95 -18.19 19.61 -15.04
N VAL A 96 -17.34 19.35 -14.04
CA VAL A 96 -16.24 18.36 -14.12
C VAL A 96 -16.75 16.97 -13.75
N SER A 97 -17.51 16.85 -12.64
CA SER A 97 -18.00 15.56 -12.12
C SER A 97 -19.05 14.90 -13.01
N SER A 98 -19.85 15.69 -13.73
CA SER A 98 -20.84 15.17 -14.69
C SER A 98 -20.29 14.98 -16.10
N HIS A 99 -19.09 15.48 -16.40
CA HIS A 99 -18.51 15.40 -17.74
C HIS A 99 -18.15 13.94 -18.10
N ASP A 100 -18.42 13.52 -19.34
CA ASP A 100 -18.14 12.15 -19.78
C ASP A 100 -16.66 11.75 -19.66
N PHE A 101 -15.76 12.74 -19.74
CA PHE A 101 -14.31 12.52 -19.72
C PHE A 101 -13.70 12.27 -18.34
N PHE A 102 -14.20 12.92 -17.29
CA PHE A 102 -13.68 12.77 -15.92
C PHE A 102 -14.67 12.12 -14.96
N GLY A 103 -15.96 12.13 -15.30
CA GLY A 103 -17.03 11.57 -14.49
C GLY A 103 -17.04 10.03 -14.45
N PRO A 104 -18.10 9.44 -13.87
CA PRO A 104 -18.16 8.00 -13.57
C PRO A 104 -17.92 7.09 -14.79
N ARG A 105 -18.37 7.49 -15.99
CA ARG A 105 -18.16 6.74 -17.23
C ARG A 105 -16.68 6.51 -17.54
N SER A 106 -15.84 7.51 -17.25
CA SER A 106 -14.40 7.42 -17.46
C SER A 106 -13.78 6.35 -16.57
N GLN A 107 -14.18 6.30 -15.30
CA GLN A 107 -13.71 5.31 -14.33
C GLN A 107 -14.14 3.88 -14.71
N LEU A 108 -15.40 3.68 -15.11
CA LEU A 108 -15.89 2.36 -15.55
C LEU A 108 -15.16 1.83 -16.80
N GLY A 109 -14.68 2.73 -17.66
CA GLY A 109 -13.95 2.37 -18.87
C GLY A 109 -12.47 2.04 -18.66
N GLN A 110 -11.94 2.17 -17.44
CA GLN A 110 -10.53 1.89 -17.16
C GLN A 110 -10.28 0.39 -17.02
N SER A 111 -9.18 -0.07 -17.63
CA SER A 111 -8.68 -1.42 -17.44
C SER A 111 -8.19 -1.63 -16.00
N PRO A 112 -8.40 -2.82 -15.39
CA PRO A 112 -7.96 -3.11 -14.03
C PRO A 112 -6.47 -2.83 -13.77
N ALA A 113 -5.59 -3.21 -14.71
CA ALA A 113 -4.16 -2.96 -14.61
C ALA A 113 -3.80 -1.47 -14.55
N LEU A 114 -4.57 -0.61 -15.22
CA LEU A 114 -4.38 0.83 -15.14
C LEU A 114 -4.93 1.38 -13.82
N ALA A 115 -6.07 0.86 -13.35
CA ALA A 115 -6.64 1.23 -12.06
C ALA A 115 -5.66 0.94 -10.91
N GLU A 116 -4.94 -0.19 -10.95
CA GLU A 116 -3.87 -0.49 -10.00
C GLU A 116 -2.77 0.57 -9.97
N LEU A 117 -2.26 0.97 -11.14
CA LEU A 117 -1.21 2.00 -11.25
C LEU A 117 -1.70 3.38 -10.78
N VAL A 118 -2.96 3.73 -11.09
CA VAL A 118 -3.60 4.97 -10.66
C VAL A 118 -3.77 4.99 -9.15
N SER A 119 -4.37 3.94 -8.56
CA SER A 119 -4.56 3.83 -7.11
C SER A 119 -3.24 3.85 -6.35
N LEU A 120 -2.21 3.18 -6.89
CA LEU A 120 -0.86 3.19 -6.33
C LEU A 120 -0.25 4.59 -6.33
N TYR A 121 -0.37 5.33 -7.43
CA TYR A 121 0.11 6.71 -7.53
C TYR A 121 -0.67 7.62 -6.57
N VAL A 122 -1.98 7.68 -6.71
CA VAL A 122 -2.87 8.59 -5.96
C VAL A 122 -2.76 8.36 -4.46
N GLY A 123 -2.86 7.10 -4.01
CA GLY A 123 -2.75 6.77 -2.58
C GLY A 123 -1.42 7.25 -1.97
N ARG A 124 -0.35 7.22 -2.76
CA ARG A 124 0.99 7.67 -2.32
C ARG A 124 1.17 9.19 -2.37
N THR A 125 0.70 9.84 -3.43
CA THR A 125 1.07 11.23 -3.72
C THR A 125 0.00 12.25 -3.33
N HIS A 126 -1.22 11.85 -2.94
CA HIS A 126 -2.32 12.78 -2.68
C HIS A 126 -1.98 13.92 -1.71
N THR A 127 -1.13 13.68 -0.71
CA THR A 127 -0.70 14.73 0.24
C THR A 127 0.07 15.88 -0.42
N LEU A 128 0.81 15.60 -1.50
CA LEU A 128 1.52 16.62 -2.29
C LEU A 128 0.54 17.50 -3.07
N TRP A 129 -0.61 16.93 -3.46
CA TRP A 129 -1.65 17.65 -4.18
C TRP A 129 -2.55 18.49 -3.28
N ARG A 130 -2.51 18.33 -1.94
CA ARG A 130 -3.32 19.13 -1.01
C ARG A 130 -2.81 20.55 -0.82
N GLU A 131 -1.63 20.89 -1.34
CA GLU A 131 -1.08 22.24 -1.27
C GLU A 131 -1.97 23.20 -2.06
N GLY A 132 -2.39 24.32 -1.44
CA GLY A 132 -3.38 25.22 -2.05
C GLY A 132 -2.98 25.76 -3.42
N GLY A 133 -1.70 26.09 -3.62
CA GLY A 133 -1.19 26.51 -4.92
C GLY A 133 -1.25 25.40 -5.99
N VAL A 134 -1.03 24.14 -5.59
CA VAL A 134 -1.11 22.97 -6.48
C VAL A 134 -2.56 22.67 -6.86
N LEU A 135 -3.51 22.78 -5.93
CA LEU A 135 -4.94 22.58 -6.22
C LEU A 135 -5.48 23.64 -7.19
N LEU A 136 -5.15 24.91 -6.98
CA LEU A 136 -5.57 25.99 -7.89
C LEU A 136 -5.00 25.78 -9.30
N TRP A 137 -3.73 25.38 -9.38
CA TRP A 137 -3.11 25.04 -10.64
C TRP A 137 -3.74 23.81 -11.32
N LEU A 138 -4.11 22.78 -10.55
CA LEU A 138 -4.83 21.61 -11.05
C LEU A 138 -6.19 22.02 -11.63
N GLU A 139 -6.94 22.89 -10.95
CA GLU A 139 -8.22 23.40 -11.42
C GLU A 139 -8.10 24.13 -12.78
N GLU A 140 -7.08 24.97 -12.94
CA GLU A 140 -6.76 25.62 -14.21
C GLU A 140 -6.52 24.59 -15.32
N CYS A 141 -5.68 23.58 -15.06
CA CYS A 141 -5.37 22.54 -16.04
C CYS A 141 -6.58 21.66 -16.39
N VAL A 142 -7.45 21.33 -15.42
CA VAL A 142 -8.66 20.54 -15.65
C VAL A 142 -9.63 21.28 -16.57
N ARG A 143 -9.82 22.58 -16.35
CA ARG A 143 -10.65 23.43 -17.21
C ARG A 143 -10.10 23.48 -18.64
N ASP A 144 -8.79 23.53 -18.80
CA ASP A 144 -8.13 23.54 -20.11
C ASP A 144 -8.26 22.19 -20.83
N VAL A 145 -8.13 21.09 -20.09
CA VAL A 145 -8.33 19.74 -20.62
C VAL A 145 -9.77 19.55 -21.10
N LEU A 146 -10.77 19.99 -20.34
CA LEU A 146 -12.16 19.91 -20.78
C LEU A 146 -12.39 20.68 -22.09
N ARG A 147 -11.84 21.89 -22.21
CA ARG A 147 -11.89 22.66 -23.47
C ARG A 147 -11.26 21.90 -24.64
N ARG A 148 -10.12 21.24 -24.43
CA ARG A 148 -9.45 20.42 -25.47
C ARG A 148 -10.27 19.19 -25.85
N VAL A 149 -10.90 18.53 -24.88
CA VAL A 149 -11.77 17.38 -25.10
C VAL A 149 -13.01 17.76 -25.89
N ASP A 150 -13.68 18.85 -25.53
CA ASP A 150 -14.86 19.37 -26.24
C ASP A 150 -14.52 19.80 -27.68
N ALA A 151 -13.30 20.35 -27.86
CA ALA A 151 -12.76 20.69 -29.17
C ALA A 151 -12.33 19.46 -29.99
N LYS A 152 -12.46 18.23 -29.45
CA LYS A 152 -12.06 16.96 -30.08
C LYS A 152 -10.59 16.94 -30.49
N ASP A 153 -9.71 17.38 -29.60
CA ASP A 153 -8.26 17.30 -29.78
C ASP A 153 -7.85 15.84 -30.16
N PRO A 154 -7.13 15.63 -31.27
CA PRO A 154 -6.68 14.30 -31.71
C PRO A 154 -5.90 13.53 -30.64
N LEU A 155 -5.23 14.24 -29.71
CA LEU A 155 -4.50 13.63 -28.60
C LEU A 155 -5.43 12.77 -27.72
N VAL A 156 -6.69 13.16 -27.55
CA VAL A 156 -7.65 12.46 -26.69
C VAL A 156 -7.92 11.04 -27.22
N GLU A 157 -8.14 10.91 -28.53
CA GLU A 157 -8.37 9.62 -29.18
C GLU A 157 -7.09 8.77 -29.18
N ASP A 158 -5.92 9.37 -29.46
CA ASP A 158 -4.64 8.68 -29.42
C ASP A 158 -4.34 8.12 -28.01
N CYS A 159 -4.53 8.94 -26.97
CA CYS A 159 -4.39 8.52 -25.58
C CYS A 159 -5.37 7.41 -25.19
N GLN A 160 -6.63 7.48 -25.65
CA GLN A 160 -7.60 6.41 -25.43
C GLN A 160 -7.14 5.09 -26.08
N ASN A 161 -6.63 5.14 -27.30
CA ASN A 161 -6.13 3.96 -28.02
C ASN A 161 -4.87 3.38 -27.36
N LYS A 162 -3.93 4.24 -26.93
CA LYS A 162 -2.75 3.84 -26.14
C LYS A 162 -3.17 3.12 -24.86
N ARG A 163 -4.14 3.65 -24.11
CA ARG A 163 -4.66 3.00 -22.90
C ARG A 163 -5.19 1.59 -23.17
N LYS A 164 -6.05 1.45 -24.18
CA LYS A 164 -6.63 0.14 -24.57
C LYS A 164 -5.56 -0.89 -24.94
N GLN A 165 -4.49 -0.47 -25.60
CA GLN A 165 -3.45 -1.38 -26.06
C GLN A 165 -2.45 -1.76 -24.95
N ARG A 166 -2.09 -0.82 -24.06
CA ARG A 166 -0.91 -0.94 -23.19
C ARG A 166 -1.22 -1.49 -21.79
N TYR A 167 -2.43 -1.30 -21.26
CA TYR A 167 -2.78 -1.68 -19.88
C TYR A 167 -3.77 -2.87 -19.82
N GLN A 168 -3.54 -3.90 -20.62
CA GLN A 168 -4.44 -5.06 -20.67
C GLN A 168 -4.38 -5.90 -19.38
N SER A 169 -3.17 -6.09 -18.84
CA SER A 169 -2.94 -6.80 -17.59
C SER A 169 -1.67 -6.28 -16.90
N ALA A 170 -1.65 -6.34 -15.58
CA ALA A 170 -0.48 -5.96 -14.79
C ALA A 170 0.45 -7.19 -14.63
N PRO A 171 1.77 -7.04 -14.84
CA PRO A 171 2.69 -8.13 -14.61
C PRO A 171 2.90 -8.37 -13.11
N LEU A 172 3.35 -9.59 -12.77
CA LEU A 172 3.42 -10.05 -11.38
C LEU A 172 4.25 -9.14 -10.46
N ASN A 173 5.30 -8.51 -10.98
CA ASN A 173 6.11 -7.55 -10.23
C ASN A 173 5.33 -6.29 -9.81
N ILE A 174 4.28 -5.90 -10.53
CA ILE A 174 3.39 -4.80 -10.13
C ILE A 174 2.49 -5.26 -8.99
N HIS A 175 1.86 -6.44 -9.10
CA HIS A 175 1.06 -6.99 -8.01
C HIS A 175 1.86 -7.11 -6.70
N ARG A 176 3.10 -7.62 -6.79
CA ARG A 176 4.03 -7.66 -5.65
C ARG A 176 4.24 -6.28 -5.04
N HIS A 177 4.48 -5.29 -5.89
CA HIS A 177 4.71 -3.92 -5.43
C HIS A 177 3.46 -3.31 -4.78
N VAL A 178 2.26 -3.58 -5.30
CA VAL A 178 1.00 -3.16 -4.68
C VAL A 178 0.84 -3.75 -3.28
N ILE A 179 1.04 -5.06 -3.13
CA ILE A 179 0.96 -5.74 -1.83
C ILE A 179 1.97 -5.15 -0.84
N LEU A 180 3.23 -5.01 -1.24
CA LEU A 180 4.29 -4.44 -0.40
C LEU A 180 4.10 -2.96 -0.08
N SER A 181 3.27 -2.25 -0.85
CA SER A 181 3.01 -0.82 -0.63
C SER A 181 2.02 -0.57 0.50
N GLU A 182 1.21 -1.57 0.87
CA GLU A 182 0.16 -1.48 1.91
C GLU A 182 -0.85 -0.33 1.71
N ILE A 183 -0.98 0.17 0.47
CA ILE A 183 -1.96 1.19 0.11
C ILE A 183 -3.31 0.50 -0.09
N LYS A 184 -4.27 0.76 0.80
CA LYS A 184 -5.56 0.06 0.84
C LYS A 184 -6.31 0.11 -0.49
N GLU A 185 -6.35 1.29 -1.10
CA GLU A 185 -7.05 1.55 -2.37
C GLU A 185 -6.39 0.80 -3.54
N ALA A 186 -5.06 0.64 -3.51
CA ALA A 186 -4.35 -0.14 -4.52
C ALA A 186 -4.54 -1.64 -4.29
N THR A 187 -4.49 -2.11 -3.04
CA THR A 187 -4.72 -3.52 -2.70
C THR A 187 -6.14 -3.96 -3.09
N SER A 188 -7.14 -3.08 -2.97
CA SER A 188 -8.52 -3.38 -3.41
C SER A 188 -8.68 -3.53 -4.92
N THR A 189 -7.72 -3.06 -5.72
CA THR A 189 -7.75 -3.19 -7.19
C THR A 189 -7.12 -4.49 -7.70
N LEU A 190 -6.50 -5.29 -6.83
CA LEU A 190 -5.83 -6.52 -7.22
C LEU A 190 -6.83 -7.56 -7.79
N PRO A 191 -6.44 -8.32 -8.83
CA PRO A 191 -7.25 -9.41 -9.35
C PRO A 191 -7.51 -10.50 -8.30
N LEU A 192 -8.65 -11.20 -8.43
CA LEU A 192 -9.03 -12.27 -7.51
C LEU A 192 -8.01 -13.43 -7.52
N GLU A 193 -7.38 -13.68 -8.67
CA GLU A 193 -6.34 -14.69 -8.84
C GLU A 193 -5.09 -14.41 -7.99
N VAL A 194 -4.88 -13.14 -7.63
CA VAL A 194 -3.77 -12.70 -6.78
C VAL A 194 -4.16 -12.77 -5.30
N THR A 195 -5.36 -12.30 -4.95
CA THR A 195 -5.82 -12.21 -3.56
C THR A 195 -6.23 -13.56 -2.95
N THR A 196 -6.55 -14.54 -3.79
CA THR A 196 -6.85 -15.92 -3.35
C THR A 196 -5.60 -16.74 -3.03
N GLN A 197 -4.42 -16.34 -3.50
CA GLN A 197 -3.18 -17.01 -3.17
C GLN A 197 -2.78 -16.70 -1.72
N SER A 198 -2.25 -17.69 -1.00
CA SER A 198 -1.69 -17.45 0.33
C SER A 198 -0.44 -16.59 0.18
N VAL A 199 -0.60 -15.28 0.40
CA VAL A 199 0.50 -14.32 0.32
C VAL A 199 1.23 -14.29 1.65
N MET A 200 2.48 -14.74 1.65
CA MET A 200 3.38 -14.54 2.77
C MET A 200 3.87 -13.08 2.76
N GLY A 201 3.79 -12.40 3.90
CA GLY A 201 4.25 -11.00 4.01
C GLY A 201 5.74 -10.80 3.69
N PHE A 202 6.56 -11.86 3.80
CA PHE A 202 7.99 -11.82 3.51
C PHE A 202 8.35 -12.20 2.06
N ASP A 203 7.43 -12.81 1.31
CA ASP A 203 7.63 -13.19 -0.09
C ASP A 203 6.29 -13.19 -0.82
N PRO A 204 5.76 -12.00 -1.15
CA PRO A 204 4.49 -11.92 -1.85
C PRO A 204 4.66 -12.43 -3.29
N LEU A 205 3.78 -13.38 -3.65
CA LEU A 205 3.65 -13.94 -4.99
C LEU A 205 5.00 -14.47 -5.53
N PRO A 206 5.57 -15.58 -5.02
CA PRO A 206 6.87 -16.08 -5.45
C PRO A 206 6.93 -16.35 -6.98
N PRO A 207 8.11 -16.30 -7.62
CA PRO A 207 8.25 -16.67 -9.02
C PRO A 207 7.74 -18.09 -9.28
N LEU A 208 7.09 -18.31 -10.43
CA LEU A 208 6.57 -19.63 -10.80
C LEU A 208 7.68 -20.67 -11.00
N ASP A 209 8.91 -20.22 -11.24
CA ASP A 209 10.13 -20.98 -11.47
C ASP A 209 11.07 -21.00 -10.26
N SER A 210 10.55 -20.78 -9.04
CA SER A 210 11.36 -20.79 -7.81
C SER A 210 12.01 -22.16 -7.57
N VAL A 211 13.34 -22.18 -7.46
CA VAL A 211 14.12 -23.39 -7.18
C VAL A 211 14.39 -23.50 -5.68
N VAL A 212 13.78 -24.51 -5.05
CA VAL A 212 14.03 -24.81 -3.63
C VAL A 212 15.41 -25.44 -3.48
N SER A 213 16.38 -24.67 -2.97
CA SER A 213 17.77 -25.14 -2.78
C SER A 213 17.97 -25.99 -1.52
N TYR A 214 17.00 -26.00 -0.60
CA TYR A 214 17.04 -26.79 0.64
C TYR A 214 15.64 -27.24 1.02
N THR A 215 15.47 -28.52 1.30
CA THR A 215 14.23 -29.07 1.84
C THR A 215 14.31 -29.00 3.36
N ARG A 216 13.41 -28.23 3.98
CA ARG A 216 13.32 -28.20 5.45
C ARG A 216 12.96 -29.62 5.95
N PRO A 217 13.75 -30.22 6.87
CA PRO A 217 13.42 -31.48 7.51
C PRO A 217 12.03 -31.38 8.13
N GLU A 218 11.24 -32.44 7.99
CA GLU A 218 9.91 -32.51 8.58
C GLU A 218 10.03 -32.30 10.10
N ARG A 219 9.52 -31.15 10.57
CA ARG A 219 9.43 -30.94 12.02
C ARG A 219 8.34 -31.87 12.50
N GLN A 220 8.67 -32.77 13.42
CA GLN A 220 7.67 -33.53 14.13
C GLN A 220 6.71 -32.53 14.78
N SER A 221 5.48 -32.46 14.26
CA SER A 221 4.38 -31.83 14.97
C SER A 221 4.13 -32.71 16.18
N VAL A 222 4.75 -32.36 17.31
CA VAL A 222 4.33 -32.92 18.59
C VAL A 222 2.92 -32.40 18.78
N GLY A 223 1.94 -33.24 18.45
CA GLY A 223 0.53 -32.87 18.37
C GLY A 223 0.09 -32.16 19.65
N ALA A 224 -0.89 -31.26 19.53
CA ALA A 224 -1.51 -30.59 20.66
C ALA A 224 -2.23 -31.62 21.55
N SER A 225 -1.50 -32.33 22.40
CA SER A 225 -2.02 -33.31 23.34
C SER A 225 -2.39 -32.59 24.63
N ASN A 226 -3.67 -32.23 24.83
CA ASN A 226 -4.24 -31.77 26.12
C ASN A 226 -3.30 -30.93 27.01
N GLU A 227 -2.52 -30.02 26.42
CA GLU A 227 -1.53 -29.25 27.16
C GLU A 227 -2.19 -28.02 27.78
N SER A 228 -1.87 -27.75 29.05
CA SER A 228 -2.37 -26.58 29.76
C SER A 228 -1.91 -25.28 29.05
N THR A 229 -2.70 -24.22 29.12
CA THR A 229 -2.36 -22.89 28.57
C THR A 229 -0.99 -22.38 29.09
N LEU A 230 -0.61 -22.80 30.30
CA LEU A 230 0.69 -22.50 30.90
C LEU A 230 1.85 -23.24 30.21
N SER A 231 1.64 -24.49 29.80
CA SER A 231 2.61 -25.23 28.97
C SER A 231 2.83 -24.55 27.61
N LEU A 232 1.74 -24.09 26.99
CA LEU A 232 1.80 -23.34 25.73
C LEU A 232 2.58 -22.02 25.89
N PHE A 233 2.43 -21.32 27.02
CA PHE A 233 3.19 -20.11 27.32
C PHE A 233 4.70 -20.40 27.38
N PHE A 234 5.13 -21.44 28.10
CA PHE A 234 6.55 -21.78 28.18
C PHE A 234 7.11 -22.30 26.86
N ARG A 235 6.32 -23.03 26.05
CA ARG A 235 6.71 -23.40 24.68
C ARG A 235 6.88 -22.20 23.75
N SER A 236 6.15 -21.12 23.98
CA SER A 236 6.33 -19.88 23.20
C SER A 236 7.67 -19.20 23.50
N LEU A 237 8.19 -19.36 24.73
CA LEU A 237 9.49 -18.84 25.14
C LEU A 237 10.63 -19.81 24.85
N LEU A 238 10.37 -21.12 24.95
CA LEU A 238 11.34 -22.21 24.80
C LEU A 238 10.77 -23.26 23.85
N PRO A 239 11.09 -23.19 22.55
CA PRO A 239 10.50 -24.09 21.53
C PRO A 239 10.75 -25.59 21.78
N ASN A 240 11.80 -25.93 22.53
CA ASN A 240 12.17 -27.31 22.87
C ASN A 240 11.62 -27.77 24.24
N PHE A 241 10.77 -26.97 24.90
CA PHE A 241 10.15 -27.34 26.17
C PHE A 241 9.05 -28.37 25.94
N ASN A 242 9.22 -29.57 26.51
CA ASN A 242 8.24 -30.67 26.48
C ASN A 242 8.02 -31.18 27.91
N LEU A 243 6.79 -31.10 28.41
CA LEU A 243 6.39 -31.65 29.71
C LEU A 243 6.41 -33.18 29.75
N GLN A 244 6.03 -33.80 28.63
CA GLN A 244 6.14 -35.23 28.45
C GLN A 244 7.53 -35.50 27.88
N GLY A 245 8.46 -35.88 28.75
CA GLY A 245 9.82 -36.19 28.35
C GLY A 245 9.83 -37.25 27.25
N GLU A 246 10.36 -36.91 26.08
CA GLU A 246 10.66 -37.92 25.06
C GLU A 246 11.84 -38.79 25.52
N PRO A 247 11.88 -40.09 25.16
CA PRO A 247 13.08 -40.89 25.30
C PRO A 247 14.10 -40.43 24.26
N MET A 248 14.95 -39.48 24.64
CA MET A 248 16.06 -39.00 23.80
C MET A 248 17.17 -40.08 23.69
N PRO A 249 17.84 -40.21 22.52
CA PRO A 249 18.94 -41.14 22.32
C PRO A 249 20.11 -40.89 23.28
N GLN A 250 20.82 -41.97 23.64
CA GLN A 250 21.75 -42.07 24.77
C GLN A 250 23.07 -41.27 24.69
N ASP A 251 23.34 -40.48 23.65
CA ASP A 251 24.72 -40.00 23.38
C ASP A 251 25.09 -38.61 23.95
N ASP A 252 24.18 -37.87 24.58
CA ASP A 252 24.49 -36.54 25.15
C ASP A 252 24.24 -36.48 26.68
N LEU A 253 25.02 -37.24 27.47
CA LEU A 253 24.80 -37.36 28.92
C LEU A 253 25.00 -36.05 29.71
N GLU A 254 25.94 -35.18 29.32
CA GLU A 254 26.24 -33.95 30.08
C GLU A 254 25.24 -32.81 29.80
N VAL A 255 24.80 -32.65 28.54
CA VAL A 255 23.76 -31.67 28.17
C VAL A 255 22.38 -32.13 28.66
N ALA A 256 22.15 -33.44 28.74
CA ALA A 256 20.92 -34.03 29.28
C ALA A 256 20.72 -33.77 30.78
N GLN A 257 21.79 -33.58 31.57
CA GLN A 257 21.66 -33.38 33.00
C GLN A 257 21.19 -31.96 33.33
N ALA A 258 21.79 -30.94 32.71
CA ALA A 258 21.36 -29.55 32.85
C ALA A 258 19.94 -29.31 32.30
N GLY A 259 19.58 -29.95 31.18
CA GLY A 259 18.22 -29.88 30.63
C GLY A 259 17.17 -30.57 31.50
N ARG A 260 17.53 -31.64 32.21
CA ARG A 260 16.65 -32.31 33.18
C ARG A 260 16.45 -31.49 34.45
N GLU A 261 17.51 -30.89 34.98
CA GLU A 261 17.43 -30.00 36.15
C GLU A 261 16.57 -28.77 35.86
N LEU A 262 16.79 -28.11 34.72
CA LEU A 262 15.98 -26.97 34.29
C LEU A 262 14.50 -27.34 34.11
N ASN A 263 14.20 -28.47 33.46
CA ASN A 263 12.82 -28.92 33.31
C ASN A 263 12.16 -29.25 34.67
N GLN A 264 12.92 -29.79 35.63
CA GLN A 264 12.41 -30.04 36.98
C GLN A 264 12.14 -28.73 37.74
N GLU A 265 13.01 -27.73 37.62
CA GLU A 265 12.81 -26.40 38.20
C GLU A 265 11.60 -25.67 37.59
N VAL A 266 11.46 -25.71 36.27
CA VAL A 266 10.31 -25.14 35.55
C VAL A 266 9.01 -25.85 35.95
N ASN A 267 9.04 -27.17 36.14
CA ASN A 267 7.88 -27.91 36.65
C ASN A 267 7.49 -27.49 38.07
N ARG A 268 8.46 -27.29 38.96
CA ARG A 268 8.20 -26.76 40.31
C ARG A 268 7.60 -25.37 40.26
N LEU A 269 8.12 -24.50 39.38
CA LEU A 269 7.58 -23.17 39.16
C LEU A 269 6.14 -23.23 38.64
N MET A 270 5.83 -24.12 37.69
CA MET A 270 4.50 -24.26 37.12
C MET A 270 3.47 -24.73 38.16
N VAL A 271 3.84 -25.64 39.06
CA VAL A 271 3.00 -26.07 40.19
C VAL A 271 2.78 -24.90 41.16
N ALA A 272 3.82 -24.15 41.51
CA ALA A 272 3.71 -22.99 42.39
C ALA A 272 2.83 -21.88 41.78
N MET A 273 2.94 -21.61 40.47
CA MET A 273 2.10 -20.65 39.77
C MET A 273 0.64 -21.12 39.67
N ARG A 274 0.41 -22.42 39.47
CA ARG A 274 -0.94 -23.00 39.48
C ARG A 274 -1.60 -22.85 40.84
N ASP A 275 -0.88 -23.15 41.92
CA ASP A 275 -1.38 -22.98 43.29
C ASP A 275 -1.59 -21.51 43.64
N MET A 276 -0.71 -20.62 43.20
CA MET A 276 -0.87 -19.18 43.37
C MET A 276 -2.13 -18.66 42.67
N LEU A 277 -2.34 -19.05 41.41
CA LEU A 277 -3.54 -18.68 40.64
C LEU A 277 -4.82 -19.27 41.23
N ALA A 278 -4.77 -20.46 41.81
CA ALA A 278 -5.91 -21.07 42.51
C ALA A 278 -6.28 -20.33 43.81
N ASN A 279 -5.33 -19.62 44.42
CA ASN A 279 -5.53 -18.83 45.64
C ASN A 279 -5.87 -17.34 45.38
N ILE A 280 -5.91 -16.88 44.13
CA ILE A 280 -6.41 -15.54 43.81
C ILE A 280 -7.93 -15.60 43.82
N GLN A 281 -8.54 -15.21 44.94
CA GLN A 281 -9.96 -14.91 44.99
C GLN A 281 -10.21 -13.60 44.22
N PHE A 282 -10.85 -13.69 43.07
CA PHE A 282 -11.46 -12.51 42.45
C PHE A 282 -12.58 -12.02 43.37
N GLN A 283 -12.34 -10.89 44.07
CA GLN A 283 -13.46 -10.12 44.61
C GLN A 283 -14.18 -9.49 43.43
N GLU A 284 -15.41 -9.95 43.16
CA GLU A 284 -16.33 -9.20 42.30
C GLU A 284 -16.52 -7.80 42.91
N PRO A 285 -16.31 -6.72 42.14
CA PRO A 285 -16.65 -5.38 42.61
C PRO A 285 -18.16 -5.34 42.93
N PRO A 286 -18.59 -4.64 43.99
CA PRO A 286 -20.00 -4.59 44.37
C PRO A 286 -20.84 -4.08 43.19
N ARG A 287 -21.86 -4.86 42.84
CA ARG A 287 -22.89 -4.47 41.88
C ARG A 287 -23.62 -3.24 42.43
N GLU A 288 -23.39 -2.08 41.84
CA GLU A 288 -24.30 -0.94 42.01
C GLU A 288 -25.60 -1.28 41.25
N ASP A 289 -26.60 -1.79 41.96
CA ASP A 289 -27.98 -1.83 41.47
C ASP A 289 -28.46 -0.39 41.37
N ASN A 290 -28.44 0.17 40.15
CA ASN A 290 -29.02 1.47 39.85
C ASN A 290 -30.47 1.24 39.35
N PRO A 291 -31.52 1.56 40.15
CA PRO A 291 -32.89 1.20 39.84
C PRO A 291 -33.62 2.19 38.92
N ASP A 292 -32.92 3.01 38.14
CA ASP A 292 -33.54 3.98 37.23
C ASP A 292 -32.87 3.90 35.84
N ARG A 293 -33.34 2.97 35.01
CA ARG A 293 -33.23 3.13 33.56
C ARG A 293 -34.50 2.63 32.91
N ASP A 294 -35.44 3.57 32.79
CA ASP A 294 -36.69 3.45 32.03
C ASP A 294 -36.43 2.80 30.67
N GLU A 295 -37.19 1.74 30.40
CA GLU A 295 -37.43 1.25 29.06
C GLU A 295 -38.37 2.25 28.35
N GLY A 296 -37.84 3.02 27.40
CA GLY A 296 -38.68 3.81 26.51
C GLY A 296 -37.95 4.90 25.75
N GLU A 297 -37.53 4.59 24.52
CA GLU A 297 -37.55 5.45 23.32
C GLU A 297 -36.52 4.95 22.32
N TRP A 298 -37.01 4.20 21.33
CA TRP A 298 -36.40 4.16 20.00
C TRP A 298 -37.45 4.68 19.03
N ASP A 299 -37.37 5.98 18.73
CA ASP A 299 -37.71 6.55 17.42
C ASP A 299 -36.38 6.98 16.76
#